data_AF-A0A7C4PQL9-F1
#
_entry.id   AF-A0A7C4PQL9-F1
#
_cell.length_a   1.000
_cell.length_b   1.000
_cell.length_c   1.000
_cell.angle_alpha   90.00
_cell.angle_beta   90.00
_cell.angle_gamma   90.00
#
_symmetry.space_group_name_H-M   'P 1'
#
loop_
_entity.id
_entity.type
_entity.pdbx_description
1 polymer ?
#
loop_
_entity_poly.entity_id
_entity_poly.type
_entity_poly.pdbx_seq_one_letter_code
_entity_poly.pdbx_strand_id
1 'polypeptide(L)'
;FRQPLILVGLAGSELTRAGLEMGLPVANEGFPDRGYREDGNLKPRREPGAVLESVEAVCKQALALVQQGVKVGGKWIRVDTLCIHGDHPQAVTFAQAVRQTLESERVRVSPLPMVIHRNFPA
;
A
#
# COMPACT_ATOMS: atom_id res chain seq x y z
N PHE A 1 15.39 20.38 2.89
CA PHE A 1 13.98 19.97 2.80
C PHE A 1 13.09 21.14 3.23
N ARG A 2 12.11 21.55 2.41
CA ARG A 2 11.11 22.59 2.74
C ARG A 2 9.72 22.05 2.34
N GLN A 3 8.69 22.41 3.12
CA GLN A 3 7.32 21.83 3.18
C GLN A 3 7.25 20.48 3.92
N PRO A 4 6.13 20.16 4.63
CA PRO A 4 6.02 18.90 5.34
C PRO A 4 5.97 17.76 4.33
N LEU A 5 7.10 17.07 4.15
CA LEU A 5 7.18 15.87 3.34
C LEU A 5 6.46 14.73 4.05
N ILE A 6 5.77 13.91 3.27
CA ILE A 6 5.16 12.67 3.75
C ILE A 6 6.18 11.56 3.55
N LEU A 7 6.59 10.92 4.65
CA LEU A 7 7.40 9.72 4.59
C LEU A 7 6.51 8.53 4.20
N VAL A 8 6.78 7.94 3.05
CA VAL A 8 6.12 6.72 2.61
C VAL A 8 7.03 5.53 2.90
N GLY A 9 6.46 4.47 3.50
CA GLY A 9 7.19 3.24 3.77
C GLY A 9 6.25 2.05 3.87
N LEU A 10 6.80 0.84 3.74
CA LEU A 10 6.04 -0.41 3.86
C LEU A 10 5.20 -0.40 5.15
N ALA A 11 3.92 -0.72 5.04
CA ALA A 11 3.00 -0.77 6.17
C ALA A 11 3.58 -1.61 7.33
N GLY A 12 3.73 -1.00 8.50
CA GLY A 12 4.25 -1.65 9.71
C GLY A 12 5.76 -1.87 9.73
N SER A 13 6.52 -1.25 8.82
CA SER A 13 7.97 -1.32 8.80
C SER A 13 8.63 -0.38 9.83
N GLU A 14 9.89 -0.68 10.16
CA GLU A 14 10.74 0.18 10.99
C GLU A 14 10.88 1.61 10.44
N LEU A 15 10.80 1.79 9.12
CA LEU A 15 10.83 3.12 8.51
C LEU A 15 9.60 3.94 8.90
N THR A 16 8.41 3.33 8.84
CA THR A 16 7.17 4.00 9.24
C THR A 16 7.16 4.29 10.74
N ARG A 17 7.67 3.36 11.57
CA ARG A 17 7.84 3.55 13.02
C ARG A 17 8.77 4.72 13.34
N ALA A 18 9.97 4.72 12.78
CA ALA A 18 10.95 5.78 13.01
C ALA A 18 10.44 7.16 12.54
N GLY A 19 9.72 7.21 11.41
CA GLY A 19 9.11 8.46 10.94
C GLY A 19 8.09 9.04 11.91
N LEU A 20 7.22 8.20 12.46
CA LEU A 20 6.24 8.59 13.46
C LEU A 20 6.91 9.06 14.77
N GLU A 21 7.93 8.34 15.24
CA GLU A 21 8.72 8.71 16.43
C GLU A 21 9.41 10.07 16.27
N MET A 22 9.77 10.43 15.04
CA MET A 22 10.36 11.73 14.69
C MET A 22 9.34 12.84 14.39
N GLY A 23 8.04 12.55 14.52
CA GLY A 23 6.96 13.53 14.28
C GLY A 23 6.72 13.86 12.80
N LEU A 24 7.18 13.00 11.88
CA LEU A 24 6.92 13.17 10.44
C LEU A 24 5.49 12.73 10.09
N PRO A 25 4.85 13.34 9.09
CA PRO A 25 3.72 12.73 8.41
C PRO A 25 4.15 11.42 7.75
N VAL A 26 3.47 10.32 8.08
CA VAL A 26 3.77 8.99 7.55
C VAL A 26 2.57 8.43 6.78
N ALA A 27 2.84 7.79 5.65
CA ALA A 27 1.88 7.01 4.89
C ALA A 27 2.36 5.55 4.77
N ASN A 28 1.49 4.61 5.11
CA ASN A 28 1.74 3.19 5.00
C ASN A 28 1.48 2.72 3.56
N GLU A 29 2.48 2.10 2.94
CA GLU A 29 2.42 1.60 1.57
C GLU A 29 2.09 0.11 1.53
N GLY A 30 1.14 -0.25 0.67
CA GLY A 30 0.80 -1.63 0.30
C GLY A 30 1.14 -1.93 -1.16
N PHE A 31 1.31 -3.21 -1.49
CA PHE A 31 1.80 -3.69 -2.78
C PHE A 31 0.84 -4.75 -3.35
N PRO A 32 -0.14 -4.36 -4.17
CA PRO A 32 -1.15 -5.26 -4.71
C PRO A 32 -0.60 -6.43 -5.51
N ASP A 33 0.57 -6.30 -6.11
CA ASP A 33 1.19 -7.30 -6.98
C ASP A 33 2.30 -8.12 -6.29
N ARG A 34 2.53 -7.90 -4.99
CA ARG A 34 3.54 -8.62 -4.23
C ARG A 34 2.91 -9.56 -3.22
N GLY A 35 3.50 -10.75 -3.09
CA GLY A 35 3.12 -11.69 -2.04
C GLY A 35 3.60 -11.21 -0.68
N TYR A 36 2.74 -11.32 0.34
CA TYR A 36 3.07 -11.05 1.73
C TYR A 36 3.43 -12.33 2.49
N ARG A 37 4.29 -12.20 3.48
CA ARG A 37 4.51 -13.17 4.56
C ARG A 37 3.53 -12.91 5.71
N GLU A 38 3.44 -13.85 6.64
CA GLU A 38 2.56 -13.74 7.81
C GLU A 38 2.93 -12.59 8.76
N ASP A 39 4.19 -12.16 8.73
CA ASP A 39 4.71 -11.02 9.48
C ASP A 39 4.46 -9.68 8.77
N GLY A 40 3.81 -9.69 7.60
CA GLY A 40 3.52 -8.52 6.77
C GLY A 40 4.68 -8.01 5.92
N ASN A 41 5.85 -8.67 5.96
CA ASN A 41 6.92 -8.40 5.02
C ASN A 41 6.58 -8.91 3.62
N LEU A 42 7.16 -8.28 2.60
CA LEU A 42 7.06 -8.80 1.24
C LEU A 42 7.91 -10.06 1.09
N LYS A 43 7.37 -11.07 0.41
CA LYS A 43 8.13 -12.25 0.01
C LYS A 43 9.33 -11.86 -0.86
N PRO A 44 10.53 -12.41 -0.63
CA PRO A 44 11.68 -12.25 -1.51
C PRO A 44 11.33 -12.62 -2.96
N ARG A 45 11.79 -11.82 -3.93
CA ARG A 45 11.40 -11.95 -5.36
C ARG A 45 11.64 -13.35 -5.97
N ARG A 46 12.55 -14.13 -5.42
CA ARG A 46 12.90 -15.48 -5.91
C ARG A 46 12.01 -16.59 -5.34
N GLU A 47 11.16 -16.28 -4.38
CA GLU A 47 10.28 -17.28 -3.76
C GLU A 47 8.98 -17.48 -4.57
N PRO A 48 8.43 -18.70 -4.57
CA PRO A 48 7.11 -18.95 -5.14
C PRO A 48 6.02 -18.03 -4.57
N GLY A 49 5.25 -17.43 -5.48
CA GLY A 49 4.18 -16.50 -5.13
C GLY A 49 4.67 -15.15 -4.56
N ALA A 50 5.92 -14.76 -4.82
CA ALA A 50 6.44 -13.45 -4.44
C ALA A 50 5.88 -12.30 -5.30
N VAL A 51 5.43 -12.63 -6.51
CA VAL A 51 4.77 -11.73 -7.46
C VAL A 51 3.44 -12.39 -7.85
N LEU A 52 2.38 -11.60 -7.88
CA LEU A 52 1.08 -12.02 -8.39
C LEU A 52 1.02 -11.72 -9.89
N GLU A 53 0.72 -12.74 -10.68
CA GLU A 53 0.81 -12.68 -12.15
C GLU A 53 -0.54 -12.39 -12.82
N SER A 54 -1.66 -12.61 -12.13
CA SER A 54 -2.99 -12.41 -12.69
C SER A 54 -3.64 -11.11 -12.22
N VAL A 55 -4.33 -10.45 -13.14
CA VAL A 55 -5.13 -9.23 -12.88
C VAL A 55 -6.10 -9.46 -11.72
N GLU A 56 -6.79 -10.59 -11.71
CA GLU A 56 -7.75 -10.94 -10.66
C GLU A 56 -7.11 -10.99 -9.27
N ALA A 57 -5.94 -11.65 -9.15
CA ALA A 57 -5.25 -11.76 -7.87
C ALA A 57 -4.77 -10.39 -7.37
N VAL A 58 -4.25 -9.56 -8.28
CA VAL A 58 -3.81 -8.20 -7.98
C VAL A 58 -4.99 -7.32 -7.52
N CYS A 59 -6.12 -7.35 -8.23
CA CYS A 59 -7.33 -6.59 -7.87
C CYS A 59 -7.91 -7.04 -6.51
N LYS A 60 -8.00 -8.36 -6.29
CA LYS A 60 -8.47 -8.92 -5.02
C LYS A 60 -7.58 -8.48 -3.86
N GLN A 61 -6.26 -8.51 -4.06
CA GLN A 61 -5.32 -8.08 -3.03
C GLN A 61 -5.36 -6.56 -2.83
N ALA A 62 -5.48 -5.75 -3.89
CA ALA A 62 -5.64 -4.30 -3.77
C ALA A 62 -6.82 -3.92 -2.88
N LEU A 63 -7.98 -4.56 -3.10
CA LEU A 63 -9.18 -4.32 -2.31
C LEU A 63 -8.99 -4.74 -0.85
N ALA A 64 -8.39 -5.92 -0.62
CA ALA A 64 -8.09 -6.40 0.73
C ALA A 64 -7.14 -5.46 1.48
N LEU A 65 -6.08 -4.97 0.83
CA LEU A 65 -5.14 -4.02 1.41
C LEU A 65 -5.84 -2.71 1.81
N VAL A 66 -6.73 -2.19 0.97
CA VAL A 66 -7.46 -0.94 1.27
C VAL A 66 -8.48 -1.12 2.39
N GLN A 67 -9.20 -2.24 2.41
CA GLN A 67 -10.28 -2.48 3.38
C GLN A 67 -9.77 -2.97 4.75
N GLN A 68 -8.75 -3.82 4.75
CA GLN A 68 -8.28 -4.54 5.95
C GLN A 68 -6.89 -4.09 6.39
N GLY A 69 -6.05 -3.65 5.46
CA GLY A 69 -4.64 -3.34 5.71
C GLY A 69 -3.72 -4.56 5.59
N VAL A 70 -2.51 -4.42 6.12
CA VAL A 70 -1.51 -5.51 6.22
C VAL A 70 -1.45 -6.01 7.65
N LYS A 71 -1.46 -7.32 7.86
CA LYS A 71 -1.34 -7.89 9.20
C LYS A 71 0.14 -8.02 9.58
N VAL A 72 0.55 -7.38 10.67
CA VAL A 72 1.92 -7.39 11.21
C VAL A 72 1.84 -7.72 12.70
N GLY A 73 2.49 -8.81 13.13
CA GLY A 73 2.49 -9.23 14.54
C GLY A 73 1.07 -9.41 15.13
N GLY A 74 0.11 -9.86 14.32
CA GLY A 74 -1.28 -10.04 14.72
C GLY A 74 -2.16 -8.78 14.63
N LYS A 75 -1.59 -7.60 14.38
CA LYS A 75 -2.32 -6.32 14.26
C LYS A 75 -2.49 -5.93 12.80
N TRP A 76 -3.64 -5.37 12.47
CA TRP A 76 -3.89 -4.79 11.15
C TRP A 76 -3.33 -3.38 11.08
N ILE A 77 -2.40 -3.16 10.15
CA ILE A 77 -1.84 -1.86 9.83
C ILE A 77 -2.54 -1.33 8.58
N ARG A 78 -3.20 -0.18 8.73
CA ARG A 78 -3.88 0.49 7.61
C ARG A 78 -2.91 0.75 6.47
N VAL A 79 -3.39 0.61 5.24
CA VAL A 79 -2.68 1.03 4.03
C VAL A 79 -3.25 2.38 3.57
N ASP A 80 -2.37 3.34 3.33
CA ASP A 80 -2.70 4.70 2.89
C ASP A 80 -2.47 4.90 1.39
N THR A 81 -1.54 4.13 0.81
CA THR A 81 -1.21 4.18 -0.62
C THR A 81 -0.89 2.79 -1.16
N LEU A 82 -1.28 2.54 -2.40
CA LEU A 82 -0.92 1.32 -3.13
C LEU A 82 0.18 1.64 -4.14
N CYS A 83 1.28 0.90 -4.06
CA CYS A 83 2.35 0.97 -5.04
C CYS A 83 1.96 0.16 -6.29
N ILE A 84 1.97 0.80 -7.46
CA ILE A 84 1.73 0.13 -8.74
C ILE A 84 3.03 0.16 -9.54
N HIS A 85 3.57 -1.01 -9.84
CA HIS A 85 4.81 -1.13 -10.61
C HIS A 85 4.58 -0.85 -12.10
N GLY A 86 5.52 -0.11 -12.70
CA GLY A 86 5.51 0.28 -14.12
C GLY A 86 6.43 -0.55 -15.02
N ASP A 87 7.19 -1.48 -14.45
CA ASP A 87 8.26 -2.25 -15.12
C ASP A 87 7.79 -3.61 -15.68
N HIS A 88 6.51 -3.94 -15.52
CA HIS A 88 5.89 -5.14 -16.08
C HIS A 88 5.19 -4.85 -17.44
N PRO A 89 5.23 -5.75 -18.43
CA PRO A 89 4.51 -5.55 -19.70
C PRO A 89 3.00 -5.31 -19.53
N GLN A 90 2.40 -5.87 -18.46
CA GLN A 90 0.99 -5.68 -18.12
C GLN A 90 0.75 -4.55 -17.10
N ALA A 91 1.74 -3.70 -16.81
CA ALA A 91 1.65 -2.66 -15.77
C ALA A 91 0.42 -1.74 -15.96
N VAL A 92 0.17 -1.30 -17.19
CA VAL A 92 -0.99 -0.45 -17.51
C VAL A 92 -2.30 -1.20 -17.26
N THR A 93 -2.37 -2.47 -17.66
CA THR A 93 -3.54 -3.32 -17.43
C THR A 93 -3.81 -3.49 -15.94
N PHE A 94 -2.78 -3.75 -15.13
CA PHE A 94 -2.92 -3.84 -13.67
C PHE A 94 -3.38 -2.52 -13.06
N ALA A 95 -2.78 -1.40 -13.45
CA ALA A 95 -3.15 -0.08 -12.95
C ALA A 95 -4.63 0.25 -13.25
N GLN A 96 -5.08 0.00 -14.49
CA GLN A 96 -6.46 0.23 -14.90
C GLN A 96 -7.44 -0.67 -14.14
N ALA A 97 -7.15 -1.97 -14.05
CA ALA A 97 -8.00 -2.93 -13.38
C ALA A 97 -8.13 -2.64 -11.88
N VAL A 98 -7.01 -2.36 -11.20
CA VAL A 98 -7.01 -1.96 -9.78
C VAL A 98 -7.85 -0.71 -9.59
N ARG A 99 -7.67 0.30 -10.45
CA ARG A 99 -8.44 1.54 -10.37
C ARG A 99 -9.95 1.29 -10.50
N GLN A 100 -10.36 0.51 -11.50
CA GLN A 100 -11.77 0.16 -11.74
C GLN A 100 -12.36 -0.63 -10.57
N THR A 101 -11.64 -1.62 -10.04
CA THR A 101 -12.09 -2.40 -8.87
C THR A 101 -12.29 -1.52 -7.64
N LEU A 102 -11.37 -0.58 -7.37
CA LEU A 102 -11.53 0.33 -6.23
C LEU A 102 -12.75 1.25 -6.42
N GLU A 103 -12.94 1.79 -7.63
CA GLU A 103 -14.08 2.67 -7.92
C GLU A 103 -15.43 1.93 -7.87
N SER A 104 -15.51 0.68 -8.34
CA SER A 104 -16.73 -0.13 -8.25
C SER A 104 -17.12 -0.41 -6.80
N GLU A 105 -16.14 -0.52 -5.91
CA GLU A 105 -16.30 -0.68 -4.46
C GLU A 105 -16.45 0.66 -3.72
N ARG A 106 -16.67 1.76 -4.45
CA ARG A 106 -16.85 3.12 -3.92
C ARG A 106 -15.65 3.64 -3.12
N VAL A 107 -14.45 3.08 -3.37
CA VAL A 107 -13.19 3.60 -2.83
C VAL A 107 -12.72 4.76 -3.70
N ARG A 108 -12.61 5.95 -3.10
CA ARG A 108 -12.08 7.13 -3.79
C ARG A 108 -10.55 7.10 -3.80
N VAL A 109 -9.96 7.11 -4.99
CA VAL A 109 -8.52 7.35 -5.15
C VAL A 109 -8.24 8.85 -5.04
N SER A 110 -7.35 9.24 -4.13
CA SER A 110 -7.00 10.64 -3.86
C SER A 110 -5.50 10.79 -3.56
N PRO A 111 -4.92 11.98 -3.80
CA PRO A 111 -3.57 12.31 -3.34
C PRO A 111 -3.37 12.09 -1.83
N LEU A 112 -2.16 11.64 -1.45
CA LEU A 112 -1.80 11.31 -0.06
C LEU A 112 -2.19 12.38 0.97
N PRO A 113 -1.99 13.70 0.75
CA PRO A 113 -2.45 14.72 1.69
C PRO A 113 -3.93 14.57 2.07
N MET A 114 -4.82 14.23 1.13
CA MET A 114 -6.24 14.02 1.43
C MET A 114 -6.54 12.70 2.15
N VAL A 115 -5.63 11.73 2.06
CA VAL A 115 -5.78 10.41 2.69
C VAL A 115 -5.29 10.42 4.14
N ILE A 116 -4.15 11.08 4.41
CA ILE A 116 -3.50 11.07 5.74
C ILE A 116 -3.89 12.28 6.61
N HIS A 117 -4.23 13.45 6.05
CA HIS A 117 -4.58 14.65 6.85
C HIS A 117 -5.97 14.62 7.49
N ARG A 118 -6.57 13.45 7.66
CA ARG A 118 -7.73 13.31 8.55
C ARG A 118 -7.36 13.36 10.04
N ASN A 119 -6.06 13.36 10.39
CA ASN A 119 -5.58 13.28 11.79
C ASN A 119 -4.52 14.35 12.18
N PHE A 120 -4.29 15.40 11.40
CA PHE A 120 -3.42 16.50 11.85
C PHE A 120 -4.30 17.66 12.35
N PRO A 121 -4.32 17.98 13.66
CA PRO A 121 -4.87 19.25 14.08
C PRO A 121 -4.04 20.38 13.46
N ALA A 122 -4.73 21.44 13.05
CA ALA A 122 -4.11 22.73 12.75
C ALA A 122 -3.39 23.29 13.99
#